data_AF-A0A7V6W6D9-F1
#
_entry.id   AF-A0A7V6W6D9-F1
#
_cell.length_a   1.000
_cell.length_b   1.000
_cell.length_c   1.000
_cell.angle_alpha   90.00
_cell.angle_beta   90.00
_cell.angle_gamma   90.00
#
_symmetry.space_group_name_H-M   'P 1'
#
loop_
_entity.id
_entity.type
_entity.pdbx_description
1 polymer ?
#
loop_
_entity_poly.entity_id
_entity_poly.type
_entity_poly.pdbx_seq_one_letter_code
_entity_poly.pdbx_strand_id
1 'polypeptide(L)' 'MEIQRYCQELCSQLKLSLPYIYPLYGNFKDFTSLLLITETEELFYDDSIKLYEKIKALGGKITLIVGEKMPHAYPVF' A
#
# COMPACT_ATOMS: atom_id res chain seq x y z
N MET A 1 -17.30 7.89 11.40
CA MET A 1 -18.22 6.75 11.54
C MET A 1 -19.05 6.49 10.29
N GLU A 2 -19.46 7.50 9.50
CA GLU A 2 -20.13 7.28 8.20
C GLU A 2 -19.21 6.79 7.08
N ILE A 3 -17.98 7.32 6.96
CA ILE A 3 -17.01 6.86 5.94
C ILE A 3 -16.70 5.37 6.10
N GLN A 4 -16.54 4.90 7.34
CA GLN A 4 -16.23 3.51 7.62
C GLN A 4 -17.38 2.58 7.21
N ARG A 5 -18.63 2.99 7.46
CA ARG A 5 -19.84 2.28 7.01
C ARG A 5 -19.95 2.28 5.48
N TYR A 6 -19.70 3.41 4.83
CA TYR A 6 -19.71 3.52 3.37
C TYR A 6 -18.63 2.63 2.73
N CYS A 7 -17.41 2.65 3.27
CA CYS A 7 -16.33 1.76 2.83
C CYS A 7 -16.69 0.28 3.05
N GLN A 8 -17.33 -0.07 4.16
CA GLN A 8 -17.78 -1.44 4.43
C GLN A 8 -18.88 -1.88 3.46
N GLU A 9 -19.87 -1.02 3.19
CA GLU A 9 -20.93 -1.28 2.21
C GLU A 9 -20.35 -1.44 0.80
N LEU A 10 -19.45 -0.55 0.38
CA LEU A 10 -18.76 -0.64 -0.90
C LEU A 10 -17.94 -1.94 -1.00
N CYS A 11 -17.14 -2.26 0.01
CA CYS A 11 -16.33 -3.47 0.05
C CYS A 11 -17.19 -4.76 0.10
N SER A 12 -18.36 -4.73 0.73
CA SER A 12 -19.27 -5.89 0.80
C SER A 12 -19.85 -6.29 -0.56
N GLN A 13 -19.93 -5.34 -1.48
CA GLN A 13 -20.44 -5.55 -2.84
C GLN A 13 -19.31 -5.87 -3.83
N LEU A 14 -18.06 -5.66 -3.42
CA LEU A 14 -16.89 -5.78 -4.27
C LEU A 14 -16.06 -7.01 -3.91
N LYS A 15 -15.54 -7.69 -4.94
CA LYS A 15 -14.56 -8.76 -4.73
C LYS A 15 -13.24 -8.12 -4.33
N LEU A 16 -12.84 -8.28 -3.06
CA LEU A 16 -11.58 -7.75 -2.53
C LEU A 16 -10.33 -8.26 -3.28
N SER A 17 -10.45 -9.36 -4.02
CA SER A 17 -9.40 -9.89 -4.89
C SER A 17 -9.18 -9.08 -6.17
N LEU A 18 -10.04 -8.10 -6.48
CA LEU A 18 -9.86 -7.27 -7.67
C LEU A 18 -8.63 -6.36 -7.50
N PRO A 19 -7.66 -6.40 -8.44
CA PRO A 19 -6.43 -5.60 -8.37
C PRO A 19 -6.63 -4.10 -8.21
N TYR A 20 -7.73 -3.56 -8.77
CA TYR A 20 -8.04 -2.13 -8.70
C TYR A 20 -8.60 -1.69 -7.35
N ILE A 21 -8.99 -2.64 -6.51
CA ILE A 21 -9.49 -2.40 -5.15
C ILE A 21 -8.39 -2.66 -4.13
N TYR A 22 -7.69 -3.77 -4.29
CA TYR A 22 -6.54 -4.11 -3.47
C TYR A 22 -5.32 -4.36 -4.36
N PRO A 23 -4.48 -3.32 -4.57
CA PRO A 23 -3.33 -3.37 -5.48
C PRO A 23 -2.33 -4.48 -5.16
N LEU A 24 -2.32 -5.00 -3.93
CA LEU A 24 -1.48 -6.14 -3.58
C LEU A 24 -1.80 -7.40 -4.41
N TYR A 25 -2.98 -7.50 -5.04
CA TYR A 25 -3.29 -8.57 -6.01
C TYR A 25 -2.95 -8.21 -7.47
N GLY A 26 -2.56 -6.96 -7.74
CA GLY A 26 -2.18 -6.49 -9.07
C GLY A 26 -0.85 -7.03 -9.58
N ASN A 27 -0.66 -6.94 -10.89
CA ASN A 27 0.59 -7.27 -11.55
C ASN A 27 1.43 -6.00 -11.71
N PHE A 28 2.62 -5.99 -11.12
CA PHE A 28 3.57 -4.87 -11.19
C PHE A 28 4.72 -5.15 -12.16
N LYS A 29 4.63 -6.20 -12.97
CA LYS A 29 5.57 -6.44 -14.05
C LYS A 29 5.54 -5.22 -14.98
N ASP A 30 6.73 -4.73 -15.35
CA ASP A 30 6.92 -3.58 -16.24
C ASP A 30 6.47 -2.22 -15.70
N PHE A 31 6.14 -2.11 -14.40
CA PHE A 31 5.93 -0.81 -13.77
C PHE A 31 7.22 0.04 -13.80
N THR A 32 7.04 1.35 -13.93
CA THR A 32 8.15 2.31 -13.81
C THR A 32 8.76 2.27 -12.41
N SER A 33 9.89 2.94 -12.22
CA SER A 33 10.52 3.07 -10.91
C SER A 33 9.58 3.72 -9.90
N LEU A 34 9.41 3.07 -8.75
CA LEU A 34 8.54 3.54 -7.67
C LEU A 34 9.35 4.03 -6.47
N LEU A 35 8.85 5.07 -5.82
CA LEU A 35 9.27 5.47 -4.48
C LEU A 35 8.13 5.17 -3.51
N LEU A 36 8.42 4.39 -2.48
CA LEU A 36 7.50 4.08 -1.39
C LEU A 36 8.07 4.65 -0.09
N ILE A 37 7.25 5.40 0.64
CA ILE A 37 7.60 5.97 1.94
C ILE A 37 6.56 5.48 2.94
N THR A 38 7.02 4.99 4.09
CA THR A 38 6.19 4.52 5.21
C THR A 38 6.92 4.81 6.52
N GLU A 39 6.28 4.51 7.65
CA GLU A 39 6.82 4.71 8.99
C GLU A 39 6.48 3.55 9.92
N THR A 40 7.28 3.38 10.99
CA THR A 40 7.13 2.23 11.90
C THR A 40 5.88 2.31 12.77
N GLU A 41 5.35 3.51 12.99
CA GLU A 41 4.15 3.77 13.79
C GLU A 41 2.94 3.98 12.87
N GLU A 42 2.79 3.10 11.88
CA GLU A 42 1.75 3.17 10.86
C GLU A 42 0.92 1.88 10.82
N LEU A 43 -0.41 2.02 10.79
CA LEU A 43 -1.33 0.90 10.63
C LEU A 43 -1.11 0.16 9.30
N PHE A 44 -0.75 0.90 8.24
CA PHE A 44 -0.48 0.38 6.91
C PHE A 44 0.99 -0.02 6.67
N TYR A 45 1.81 -0.10 7.73
CA TYR A 45 3.23 -0.47 7.59
C TYR A 45 3.40 -1.82 6.89
N ASP A 46 2.68 -2.85 7.35
CA ASP A 46 2.75 -4.20 6.78
C ASP A 46 2.29 -4.25 5.32
N ASP A 47 1.27 -3.47 4.95
CA ASP A 47 0.82 -3.36 3.56
C ASP A 47 1.92 -2.77 2.66
N SER A 48 2.61 -1.75 3.15
CA SER A 48 3.74 -1.12 2.45
C SER A 48 4.91 -2.10 2.28
N ILE A 49 5.26 -2.85 3.32
CA ILE A 49 6.33 -3.87 3.25
C ILE A 49 5.96 -4.98 2.26
N LYS A 50 4.74 -5.53 2.34
CA LYS A 50 4.27 -6.58 1.42
C LYS A 50 4.27 -6.12 -0.03
N LEU A 51 3.87 -4.88 -0.30
CA LEU A 51 3.91 -4.30 -1.64
C LEU A 51 5.34 -4.17 -2.15
N TYR A 52 6.26 -3.64 -1.32
CA TYR A 52 7.67 -3.54 -1.65
C TYR A 52 8.28 -4.90 -2.00
N GLU A 53 8.09 -5.90 -1.13
CA GLU A 53 8.59 -7.26 -1.33
C GLU A 53 8.04 -7.90 -2.60
N LYS A 54 6.72 -7.75 -2.85
CA LYS A 54 6.08 -8.25 -4.06
C LYS A 54 6.71 -7.66 -5.32
N ILE A 55 6.91 -6.35 -5.37
CA ILE A 55 7.48 -5.66 -6.53
C ILE A 55 8.94 -6.07 -6.73
N LYS A 56 9.72 -6.18 -5.64
CA LYS A 56 11.11 -6.67 -5.69
C LYS A 56 11.20 -8.10 -6.21
N ALA A 57 10.32 -9.00 -5.76
CA ALA A 57 10.27 -10.39 -6.19
C ALA A 57 9.95 -10.54 -7.69
N LEU A 58 9.21 -9.58 -8.28
CA LEU A 58 8.92 -9.50 -9.71
C LEU A 58 10.05 -8.85 -10.53
N GLY A 59 11.17 -8.47 -9.90
CA GLY A 59 12.28 -7.76 -10.56
C GLY A 59 12.03 -6.28 -10.80
N GLY A 60 10.98 -5.71 -10.19
CA GLY A 60 10.61 -4.31 -10.31
C GLY A 60 11.60 -3.36 -9.64
N LYS A 61 11.63 -2.11 -10.14
CA LYS A 61 12.45 -1.03 -9.57
C LYS A 61 11.64 -0.29 -8.52
N ILE A 62 11.99 -0.44 -7.26
CA ILE A 62 11.34 0.25 -6.15
C ILE A 62 12.35 0.62 -5.07
N THR A 63 12.19 1.82 -4.51
CA THR A 63 12.94 2.33 -3.36
C THR A 63 11.99 2.47 -2.19
N LEU A 64 12.39 1.98 -1.01
CA LEU A 64 11.65 2.09 0.23
C LEU A 64 12.38 3.03 1.19
N ILE A 65 11.65 3.98 1.77
CA ILE A 65 12.10 4.81 2.90
C ILE A 65 11.19 4.52 4.09
N VAL A 66 11.79 4.15 5.23
CA VAL A 66 11.06 3.91 6.47
C VAL A 66 11.44 4.98 7.50
N GLY A 67 10.47 5.79 7.93
CA GLY A 67 10.63 6.73 9.03
C GLY A 67 10.44 6.04 10.38
N GLU A 68 11.43 6.07 11.26
CA GLU A 68 11.29 5.52 12.60
C GLU A 68 10.54 6.52 13.50
N LYS A 69 9.48 6.07 14.20
CA LYS A 69 8.68 6.90 15.13
C LYS A 69 8.07 8.15 14.49
N MET A 70 7.87 8.11 13.18
CA MET A 70 7.26 9.22 12.45
C MET A 70 5.73 9.07 12.45
N PRO A 71 4.96 10.18 12.39
CA PRO A 71 3.50 10.13 12.28
C PRO A 71 3.05 9.70 10.89
N HIS A 72 1.77 9.31 10.78
CA HIS A 72 1.13 8.99 9.50
C HIS A 72 1.42 10.07 8.45
N ALA A 73 1.95 9.65 7.31
CA ALA A 73 2.26 10.53 6.18
C ALA A 73 3.21 11.70 6.52
N TYR A 74 4.21 11.45 7.39
CA TYR A 74 5.20 12.45 7.81
C TYR A 74 5.89 13.26 6.70
N PRO A 75 6.14 12.76 5.46
CA PRO A 75 6.86 13.56 4.45
C PRO A 75 6.13 14.82 3.98
N VAL A 76 4.85 14.99 4.36
CA VAL A 76 4.05 16.17 4.03
C VAL A 76 4.33 17.35 4.99
N PHE A 77 4.96 17.10 6.14
CA PHE A 77 5.24 18.09 7.18
C PHE A 77 6.73 18.47 7.21
#